data_AF-A0A947NUY1-F1
#
_entry.id   AF-A0A947NUY1-F1
#
_cell.length_a   1.000
_cell.length_b   1.000
_cell.length_c   1.000
_cell.angle_alpha   90.00
_cell.angle_beta   90.00
_cell.angle_gamma   90.00
#
_symmetry.space_group_name_H-M   'P 1'
#
loop_
_entity.id
_entity.type
_entity.pdbx_description
1 polymer ?
#
loop_
_entity_poly.entity_id
_entity_poly.type
_entity_poly.pdbx_seq_one_letter_code
_entity_poly.pdbx_strand_id
1 'polypeptide(L)'
;MNDDLKKTHKAITGKGSALTKYQDVIIGNRSLIFLFYYEWCAWIGVVPGALGMLLRQIFWPRLFGSCGRKTAFAKGIVLRHPRRIHIGDSVVISEGCILDGRHDDTDRVIVLGNDVILSNNVILSCKNGSITIGDSTGINAGTIIQSTNHCPVFIGADVIIGQMSFVIGGGNYNIDRLDIPIRLQGIKNDGGVKIENNVWLGAHVTVLGGVQVGAGSIVAAAAVLTRSIPPNSIAKGIPAVVTGTRGEGVEQCA
;
A
#
# COMPACT_ATOMS: atom_id res chain seq x y z
N MET A 1 11.05 10.21 21.34
CA MET A 1 9.89 10.05 20.44
C MET A 1 10.51 9.57 19.15
N ASN A 2 10.07 8.42 18.61
CA ASN A 2 10.63 7.86 17.38
C ASN A 2 10.68 8.94 16.29
N ASP A 3 11.77 9.02 15.53
CA ASP A 3 12.06 10.21 14.73
C ASP A 3 11.01 10.45 13.63
N ASP A 4 10.42 9.39 13.08
CA ASP A 4 9.35 9.50 12.07
C ASP A 4 7.98 9.93 12.64
N LEU A 5 7.66 9.50 13.87
CA LEU A 5 6.47 9.99 14.59
C LEU A 5 6.66 11.46 15.03
N LYS A 6 7.88 11.85 15.42
CA LYS A 6 8.24 13.27 15.63
C LYS A 6 8.06 14.06 14.35
N LYS A 7 8.58 13.57 13.22
CA LYS A 7 8.51 14.27 11.93
C LYS A 7 7.08 14.52 11.48
N THR A 8 6.21 13.51 11.47
CA THR A 8 4.81 13.70 11.02
C THR A 8 4.03 14.62 11.96
N HIS A 9 4.13 14.42 13.28
CA HIS A 9 3.45 15.28 14.24
C HIS A 9 3.98 16.72 14.16
N LYS A 10 5.30 16.92 14.10
CA LYS A 10 5.94 18.24 13.99
C LYS A 10 5.70 18.90 12.64
N ALA A 11 5.53 18.15 11.55
CA ALA A 11 5.16 18.70 10.25
C ALA A 11 3.77 19.36 10.31
N ILE A 12 2.85 18.82 11.10
CA ILE A 12 1.49 19.37 11.26
C ILE A 12 1.45 20.43 12.39
N THR A 13 2.01 20.15 13.56
CA THR A 13 1.89 20.99 14.77
C THR A 13 3.07 21.94 15.00
N GLY A 14 4.14 21.85 14.21
CA GLY A 14 5.36 22.64 14.36
C GLY A 14 5.24 24.11 13.92
N LYS A 15 6.36 24.84 13.94
CA LYS A 15 6.42 26.24 13.47
C LYS A 15 6.51 26.29 11.94
N GLY A 16 5.80 27.21 11.30
CA GLY A 16 5.74 27.37 9.84
C GLY A 16 4.34 27.82 9.37
N SER A 17 4.25 28.36 8.15
CA SER A 17 2.95 28.76 7.59
C SER A 17 2.06 27.53 7.34
N ALA A 18 0.73 27.68 7.48
CA ALA A 18 -0.22 26.58 7.23
C ALA A 18 -0.07 25.99 5.82
N LEU A 19 0.23 26.85 4.84
CA LEU A 19 0.48 26.48 3.45
C LEU A 19 1.69 25.55 3.31
N THR A 20 2.81 25.93 3.92
CA THR A 20 4.06 25.17 3.91
C THR A 20 3.83 23.76 4.47
N LYS A 21 3.12 23.66 5.60
CA LYS A 21 2.80 22.37 6.22
C LYS A 21 1.91 21.50 5.35
N TYR A 22 0.90 22.09 4.74
CA TYR A 22 0.00 21.39 3.83
C TYR A 22 0.75 20.83 2.62
N GLN A 23 1.61 21.65 2.02
CA GLN A 23 2.48 21.22 0.91
C GLN A 23 3.39 20.06 1.31
N ASP A 24 3.96 20.07 2.52
CA ASP A 24 4.88 19.02 2.97
C ASP A 24 4.20 17.70 3.34
N VAL A 25 2.98 17.77 3.88
CA VAL A 25 2.30 16.59 4.43
C VAL A 25 1.36 15.94 3.41
N ILE A 26 0.77 16.72 2.52
CA ILE A 26 -0.26 16.27 1.59
C ILE A 26 0.28 16.23 0.15
N ILE A 27 0.96 17.28 -0.30
CA ILE A 27 1.29 17.42 -1.72
C ILE A 27 2.67 16.83 -2.06
N GLY A 28 3.63 16.96 -1.15
CA GLY A 28 5.03 16.59 -1.40
C GLY A 28 5.72 17.48 -2.43
N ASN A 29 5.20 18.69 -2.70
CA ASN A 29 5.75 19.61 -3.70
C ASN A 29 5.51 21.08 -3.29
N ARG A 30 6.52 21.93 -3.47
CA ARG A 30 6.49 23.37 -3.12
C ARG A 30 5.93 24.29 -4.21
N SER A 31 5.75 23.79 -5.42
CA SER A 31 5.25 24.59 -6.55
C SER A 31 3.80 25.01 -6.32
N LEU A 32 3.55 26.32 -6.40
CA LEU A 32 2.20 26.89 -6.32
C LEU A 32 1.33 26.45 -7.50
N ILE A 33 1.91 26.34 -8.70
CA ILE A 33 1.19 25.86 -9.89
C ILE A 33 0.71 24.43 -9.66
N PHE A 34 1.58 23.57 -9.11
CA PHE A 34 1.20 22.19 -8.80
C PHE A 34 0.16 22.12 -7.69
N LEU A 35 0.28 22.96 -6.65
CA LEU A 35 -0.73 23.09 -5.61
C LEU A 35 -2.11 23.43 -6.20
N PHE A 36 -2.22 24.49 -7.00
CA PHE A 36 -3.51 24.86 -7.60
C PHE A 36 -4.07 23.75 -8.48
N TYR A 37 -3.21 23.06 -9.23
CA TYR A 37 -3.61 21.93 -10.05
C TYR A 37 -4.09 20.73 -9.20
N TYR A 38 -3.42 20.47 -8.08
CA TYR A 38 -3.82 19.45 -7.12
C TYR A 38 -5.18 19.78 -6.50
N GLU A 39 -5.40 21.02 -6.05
CA GLU A 39 -6.69 21.46 -5.49
C GLU A 39 -7.83 21.35 -6.50
N TRP A 40 -7.58 21.75 -7.76
CA TRP A 40 -8.53 21.55 -8.85
C TRP A 40 -8.89 20.08 -9.03
N CYS A 41 -7.88 19.20 -9.04
CA CYS A 41 -8.09 17.76 -9.18
C CYS A 41 -8.83 17.15 -7.98
N ALA A 42 -8.55 17.63 -6.77
CA ALA A 42 -9.23 17.21 -5.55
C ALA A 42 -10.72 17.60 -5.59
N TRP A 43 -11.03 18.81 -6.06
CA TRP A 43 -12.39 19.29 -6.21
C TRP A 43 -13.21 18.49 -7.23
N ILE A 44 -12.66 18.18 -8.41
CA ILE A 44 -13.33 17.29 -9.38
C ILE A 44 -13.37 15.83 -8.90
N GLY A 45 -12.52 15.46 -7.95
CA GLY A 45 -12.39 14.11 -7.39
C GLY A 45 -13.65 13.57 -6.74
N VAL A 46 -14.50 14.46 -6.22
CA VAL A 46 -15.77 14.10 -5.55
C VAL A 46 -16.97 14.05 -6.49
N VAL A 47 -16.84 14.55 -7.73
CA VAL A 47 -17.95 14.61 -8.68
C VAL A 47 -18.40 13.18 -9.04
N PRO A 48 -19.68 12.81 -8.81
CA PRO A 48 -20.16 11.46 -9.08
C PRO A 48 -20.49 11.25 -10.57
N GLY A 49 -20.79 9.99 -10.91
CA GLY A 49 -21.30 9.60 -12.23
C GLY A 49 -20.25 9.63 -13.35
N ALA A 50 -20.74 9.44 -14.58
CA ALA A 50 -19.91 9.34 -15.79
C ALA A 50 -19.10 10.61 -16.06
N LEU A 51 -19.66 11.79 -15.81
CA LEU A 51 -18.95 13.06 -15.96
C LEU A 51 -17.73 13.14 -15.03
N GLY A 52 -17.91 12.81 -13.75
CA GLY A 52 -16.81 12.79 -12.79
C GLY A 52 -15.74 11.77 -13.17
N MET A 53 -16.14 10.60 -13.67
CA MET A 53 -15.22 9.58 -14.16
C MET A 53 -14.36 10.11 -15.32
N LEU A 54 -15.00 10.74 -16.32
CA LEU A 54 -14.29 11.34 -17.47
C LEU A 54 -13.34 12.47 -17.03
N LEU A 55 -13.78 13.36 -16.14
CA LEU A 55 -12.95 14.45 -15.62
C LEU A 55 -11.69 13.89 -14.92
N ARG A 56 -11.85 12.88 -14.07
CA ARG A 56 -10.70 12.24 -13.41
C ARG A 56 -9.77 11.58 -14.43
N GLN A 57 -10.31 10.89 -15.44
CA GLN A 57 -9.49 10.30 -16.51
C GLN A 57 -8.68 11.33 -17.31
N ILE A 58 -9.18 12.56 -17.48
CA ILE A 58 -8.47 13.62 -18.22
C ILE A 58 -7.42 14.33 -17.36
N PHE A 59 -7.75 14.64 -16.10
CA PHE A 59 -6.93 15.53 -15.27
C PHE A 59 -6.00 14.75 -14.31
N TRP A 60 -6.46 13.67 -13.68
CA TRP A 60 -5.67 12.99 -12.65
C TRP A 60 -4.37 12.36 -13.13
N PRO A 61 -4.23 11.83 -14.37
CA PRO A 61 -2.96 11.28 -14.85
C PRO A 61 -1.76 12.22 -14.69
N ARG A 62 -1.97 13.54 -14.74
CA ARG A 62 -0.90 14.55 -14.61
C ARG A 62 -0.47 14.83 -13.16
N LEU A 63 -1.23 14.40 -12.16
CA LEU A 63 -0.85 14.49 -10.75
C LEU A 63 0.27 13.52 -10.40
N PHE A 64 0.26 12.37 -11.04
CA PHE A 64 1.16 11.26 -10.75
C PHE A 64 2.58 11.51 -11.27
N GLY A 65 3.55 10.74 -10.76
CA GLY A 65 4.91 10.71 -11.31
C GLY A 65 4.92 10.11 -12.71
N SER A 66 4.12 9.06 -12.92
CA SER A 66 3.74 8.56 -14.24
C SER A 66 2.37 7.89 -14.16
N CYS A 67 1.62 7.92 -15.26
CA CYS A 67 0.35 7.23 -15.39
C CYS A 67 0.24 6.64 -16.79
N GLY A 68 -0.03 5.35 -16.88
CA GLY A 68 -0.30 4.65 -18.13
C GLY A 68 -1.65 5.02 -18.74
N ARG A 69 -1.95 4.37 -19.86
CA ARG A 69 -3.17 4.53 -20.64
C ARG A 69 -4.29 3.67 -20.07
N LYS A 70 -5.55 3.99 -20.43
CA LYS A 70 -6.75 3.22 -20.06
C LYS A 70 -6.93 3.04 -18.54
N THR A 71 -6.38 3.94 -17.74
CA THR A 71 -6.57 3.93 -16.29
C THR A 71 -7.93 4.50 -15.90
N ALA A 72 -8.48 4.01 -14.79
CA ALA A 72 -9.76 4.45 -14.27
C ALA A 72 -9.64 4.83 -12.79
N PHE A 73 -10.22 5.97 -12.44
CA PHE A 73 -10.21 6.52 -11.09
C PHE A 73 -11.65 6.76 -10.63
N ALA A 74 -12.06 6.05 -9.58
CA ALA A 74 -13.36 6.25 -8.97
C ALA A 74 -13.39 7.48 -8.04
N LYS A 75 -14.57 7.77 -7.47
CA LYS A 75 -14.75 8.92 -6.58
C LYS A 75 -14.14 8.67 -5.20
N GLY A 76 -13.74 9.76 -4.53
CA GLY A 76 -13.32 9.70 -3.12
C GLY A 76 -11.97 9.06 -2.87
N ILE A 77 -11.13 8.91 -3.91
CA ILE A 77 -9.73 8.51 -3.74
C ILE A 77 -8.97 9.65 -3.06
N VAL A 78 -8.19 9.32 -2.04
CA VAL A 78 -7.32 10.26 -1.33
C VAL A 78 -5.88 10.02 -1.77
N LEU A 79 -5.25 11.06 -2.31
CA LEU A 79 -3.86 11.03 -2.74
C LEU A 79 -3.01 11.85 -1.77
N ARG A 80 -1.85 11.33 -1.38
CA ARG A 80 -0.80 12.11 -0.72
C ARG A 80 0.52 11.86 -1.42
N HIS A 81 1.24 12.94 -1.69
CA HIS A 81 2.49 12.95 -2.45
C HIS A 81 2.32 12.28 -3.83
N PRO A 82 1.33 12.71 -4.65
CA PRO A 82 0.96 12.00 -5.88
C PRO A 82 2.10 11.90 -6.90
N ARG A 83 3.03 12.85 -6.91
CA ARG A 83 4.23 12.81 -7.76
C ARG A 83 5.12 11.59 -7.53
N ARG A 84 4.95 10.90 -6.40
CA ARG A 84 5.72 9.71 -6.04
C ARG A 84 5.02 8.38 -6.31
N ILE A 85 3.86 8.48 -6.93
CA ILE A 85 3.02 7.34 -7.31
C ILE A 85 3.16 7.16 -8.81
N HIS A 86 3.45 5.94 -9.22
CA HIS A 86 3.63 5.53 -10.61
C HIS A 86 2.62 4.44 -10.95
N ILE A 87 1.83 4.67 -11.99
CA ILE A 87 0.72 3.81 -12.38
C ILE A 87 0.98 3.28 -13.79
N GLY A 88 0.88 1.97 -13.98
CA GLY A 88 0.95 1.29 -15.27
C GLY A 88 -0.29 1.50 -16.14
N ASP A 89 -0.39 0.70 -17.20
CA ASP A 89 -1.54 0.70 -18.12
C ASP A 89 -2.72 -0.09 -17.54
N SER A 90 -3.94 0.29 -17.91
CA SER A 90 -5.19 -0.41 -17.55
C SER A 90 -5.46 -0.56 -16.05
N VAL A 91 -4.84 0.27 -15.20
CA VAL A 91 -5.04 0.22 -13.75
C VAL A 91 -6.40 0.82 -13.36
N VAL A 92 -7.11 0.11 -12.48
CA VAL A 92 -8.39 0.55 -11.90
C VAL A 92 -8.21 0.83 -10.41
N ILE A 93 -8.54 2.05 -9.98
CA ILE A 93 -8.57 2.43 -8.57
C ILE A 93 -10.01 2.78 -8.21
N SER A 94 -10.62 1.94 -7.36
CA SER A 94 -12.03 2.05 -6.98
C SER A 94 -12.26 2.99 -5.80
N GLU A 95 -13.52 3.14 -5.35
CA GLU A 95 -13.92 4.21 -4.44
C GLU A 95 -13.19 4.16 -3.09
N GLY A 96 -12.88 5.33 -2.53
CA GLY A 96 -12.37 5.43 -1.16
C GLY A 96 -10.95 4.91 -0.97
N CYS A 97 -10.22 4.56 -2.04
CA CYS A 97 -8.83 4.17 -1.93
C CYS A 97 -7.97 5.32 -1.37
N ILE A 98 -6.97 4.98 -0.56
CA ILE A 98 -6.01 5.95 -0.02
C ILE A 98 -4.63 5.54 -0.50
N LEU A 99 -3.96 6.43 -1.24
CA LEU A 99 -2.59 6.22 -1.69
C LEU A 99 -1.69 7.30 -1.07
N ASP A 100 -0.84 6.88 -0.14
CA ASP A 100 0.02 7.77 0.64
C ASP A 100 1.50 7.49 0.35
N GLY A 101 2.10 8.28 -0.54
CA GLY A 101 3.47 8.12 -1.04
C GLY A 101 4.54 8.88 -0.25
N ARG A 102 4.42 8.98 1.08
CA ARG A 102 5.40 9.72 1.91
C ARG A 102 6.72 8.97 2.07
N HIS A 103 7.79 9.60 1.60
CA HIS A 103 9.17 9.14 1.73
C HIS A 103 10.15 10.33 1.66
N ASP A 104 11.25 10.33 2.40
CA ASP A 104 12.18 11.46 2.39
C ASP A 104 13.11 11.44 1.15
N ASP A 105 13.60 10.25 0.76
CA ASP A 105 14.71 10.12 -0.20
C ASP A 105 14.42 9.53 -1.60
N THR A 106 13.18 9.13 -1.92
CA THR A 106 12.86 8.55 -3.23
C THR A 106 11.57 9.10 -3.82
N ASP A 107 11.58 9.21 -5.15
CA ASP A 107 10.41 9.60 -5.92
C ASP A 107 9.59 8.40 -6.39
N ARG A 108 10.10 7.15 -6.30
CA ARG A 108 9.34 5.95 -6.67
C ARG A 108 8.88 5.21 -5.42
N VAL A 109 7.80 5.70 -4.82
CA VAL A 109 7.32 5.20 -3.51
C VAL A 109 6.21 4.17 -3.66
N ILE A 110 5.21 4.45 -4.50
CA ILE A 110 4.14 3.51 -4.83
C ILE A 110 4.25 3.24 -6.33
N VAL A 111 4.44 1.98 -6.71
CA VAL A 111 4.53 1.56 -8.10
C VAL A 111 3.48 0.47 -8.36
N LEU A 112 2.56 0.75 -9.27
CA LEU A 112 1.56 -0.19 -9.73
C LEU A 112 1.90 -0.63 -11.16
N GLY A 113 1.95 -1.95 -11.38
CA GLY A 113 2.09 -2.57 -12.68
C GLY A 113 0.87 -2.36 -13.59
N ASN A 114 0.84 -3.08 -14.70
CA ASN A 114 -0.27 -3.06 -15.65
C ASN A 114 -1.42 -3.95 -15.16
N ASP A 115 -2.65 -3.61 -15.57
CA ASP A 115 -3.84 -4.44 -15.30
C ASP A 115 -4.07 -4.71 -13.79
N VAL A 116 -3.62 -3.79 -12.94
CA VAL A 116 -3.82 -3.83 -11.48
C VAL A 116 -5.20 -3.30 -11.12
N ILE A 117 -5.86 -3.97 -10.18
CA ILE A 117 -7.17 -3.52 -9.65
C ILE A 117 -7.05 -3.30 -8.15
N LEU A 118 -7.28 -2.07 -7.71
CA LEU A 118 -7.48 -1.71 -6.31
C LEU A 118 -8.98 -1.55 -6.05
N SER A 119 -9.56 -2.47 -5.29
CA SER A 119 -10.98 -2.44 -4.93
C SER A 119 -11.27 -1.39 -3.84
N ASN A 120 -12.55 -1.25 -3.50
CA ASN A 120 -13.03 -0.17 -2.63
C ASN A 120 -12.30 -0.14 -1.28
N ASN A 121 -11.95 1.07 -0.83
CA ASN A 121 -11.32 1.32 0.46
C ASN A 121 -9.98 0.60 0.67
N VAL A 122 -9.24 0.30 -0.40
CA VAL A 122 -7.85 -0.18 -0.29
C VAL A 122 -6.94 0.96 0.16
N ILE A 123 -6.08 0.68 1.14
CA ILE A 123 -5.14 1.67 1.70
C ILE A 123 -3.71 1.22 1.38
N LEU A 124 -3.00 2.00 0.58
CA LEU A 124 -1.56 1.90 0.38
C LEU A 124 -0.89 3.00 1.19
N SER A 125 -0.28 2.64 2.32
CA SER A 125 0.31 3.61 3.25
C SER A 125 1.83 3.46 3.35
N CYS A 126 2.55 4.40 2.75
CA CYS A 126 4.00 4.51 2.91
C CYS A 126 4.36 5.60 3.93
N LYS A 127 5.28 5.30 4.85
CA LYS A 127 5.96 6.29 5.70
C LYS A 127 7.46 5.97 5.72
N ASN A 128 8.22 6.58 4.81
CA ASN A 128 9.62 6.22 4.57
C ASN A 128 9.81 4.75 4.19
N GLY A 129 8.83 4.14 3.52
CA GLY A 129 8.93 2.82 2.90
C GLY A 129 8.41 2.88 1.46
N SER A 130 8.48 1.77 0.72
CA SER A 130 7.95 1.66 -0.64
C SER A 130 6.99 0.48 -0.79
N ILE A 131 6.05 0.59 -1.72
CA ILE A 131 5.11 -0.46 -2.12
C ILE A 131 5.21 -0.64 -3.64
N THR A 132 5.47 -1.87 -4.06
CA THR A 132 5.47 -2.27 -5.48
C THR A 132 4.46 -3.38 -5.68
N ILE A 133 3.56 -3.22 -6.65
CA ILE A 133 2.55 -4.20 -7.04
C ILE A 133 2.76 -4.55 -8.51
N GLY A 134 2.97 -5.83 -8.80
CA GLY A 134 3.20 -6.36 -10.14
C GLY A 134 1.93 -6.42 -10.99
N ASP A 135 2.12 -6.80 -12.25
CA ASP A 135 1.06 -6.82 -13.26
C ASP A 135 -0.06 -7.81 -12.92
N SER A 136 -1.26 -7.57 -13.47
CA SER A 136 -2.43 -8.47 -13.35
C SER A 136 -2.81 -8.82 -11.91
N THR A 137 -2.56 -7.90 -10.97
CA THR A 137 -2.77 -8.14 -9.54
C THR A 137 -4.04 -7.48 -9.01
N GLY A 138 -4.85 -8.25 -8.30
CA GLY A 138 -6.10 -7.80 -7.70
C GLY A 138 -6.00 -7.66 -6.18
N ILE A 139 -6.28 -6.46 -5.67
CA ILE A 139 -6.36 -6.17 -4.24
C ILE A 139 -7.81 -5.90 -3.87
N ASN A 140 -8.41 -6.80 -3.08
CA ASN A 140 -9.83 -6.72 -2.74
C ASN A 140 -10.11 -5.74 -1.59
N ALA A 141 -11.40 -5.42 -1.44
CA ALA A 141 -11.89 -4.28 -0.69
C ALA A 141 -11.42 -4.26 0.78
N GLY A 142 -11.12 -3.07 1.29
CA GLY A 142 -10.72 -2.85 2.68
C GLY A 142 -9.34 -3.37 3.07
N THR A 143 -8.55 -3.86 2.11
CA THR A 143 -7.18 -4.32 2.36
C THR A 143 -6.24 -3.16 2.67
N ILE A 144 -5.38 -3.34 3.67
CA ILE A 144 -4.37 -2.35 4.05
C ILE A 144 -2.98 -2.91 3.78
N ILE A 145 -2.22 -2.21 2.96
CA ILE A 145 -0.81 -2.48 2.68
C ILE A 145 0.00 -1.31 3.26
N GLN A 146 0.84 -1.61 4.23
CA GLN A 146 1.65 -0.64 4.94
C GLN A 146 3.13 -0.93 4.77
N SER A 147 3.90 0.11 4.46
CA SER A 147 5.35 0.06 4.30
C SER A 147 5.98 1.24 5.03
N THR A 148 6.82 0.96 6.03
CA THR A 148 7.38 2.01 6.89
C THR A 148 8.83 1.75 7.26
N ASN A 149 9.57 2.78 7.70
CA ASN A 149 10.92 2.64 8.25
C ASN A 149 11.90 1.87 7.34
N HIS A 150 11.90 2.19 6.05
CA HIS A 150 12.71 1.58 5.00
C HIS A 150 12.51 0.06 4.82
N CYS A 151 11.35 -0.46 5.25
CA CYS A 151 10.98 -1.86 5.07
C CYS A 151 10.00 -1.98 3.88
N PRO A 152 10.47 -2.36 2.67
CA PRO A 152 9.65 -2.35 1.47
C PRO A 152 8.58 -3.46 1.45
N VAL A 153 7.47 -3.22 0.77
CA VAL A 153 6.49 -4.27 0.47
C VAL A 153 6.48 -4.51 -1.03
N PHE A 154 6.83 -5.74 -1.42
CA PHE A 154 6.80 -6.20 -2.80
C PHE A 154 5.67 -7.22 -2.97
N ILE A 155 4.82 -6.99 -3.95
CA ILE A 155 3.78 -7.92 -4.41
C ILE A 155 4.06 -8.20 -5.88
N GLY A 156 4.22 -9.48 -6.23
CA GLY A 156 4.50 -9.95 -7.57
C GLY A 156 3.34 -9.78 -8.54
N ALA A 157 3.45 -10.42 -9.71
CA ALA A 157 2.40 -10.46 -10.72
C ALA A 157 1.39 -11.59 -10.47
N ASP A 158 0.19 -11.46 -11.03
CA ASP A 158 -0.88 -12.46 -10.94
C ASP A 158 -1.28 -12.79 -9.49
N VAL A 159 -1.18 -11.81 -8.58
CA VAL A 159 -1.51 -12.00 -7.17
C VAL A 159 -2.98 -11.64 -6.92
N ILE A 160 -3.64 -12.42 -6.06
CA ILE A 160 -4.99 -12.10 -5.56
C ILE A 160 -4.90 -11.95 -4.05
N ILE A 161 -5.18 -10.74 -3.56
CA ILE A 161 -5.32 -10.49 -2.12
C ILE A 161 -6.80 -10.36 -1.78
N GLY A 162 -7.29 -11.28 -0.95
CA GLY A 162 -8.66 -11.30 -0.44
C GLY A 162 -9.00 -10.07 0.40
N GLN A 163 -10.29 -9.78 0.51
CA GLN A 163 -10.80 -8.59 1.19
C GLN A 163 -10.34 -8.50 2.66
N MET A 164 -10.22 -7.26 3.15
CA MET A 164 -9.88 -6.95 4.55
C MET A 164 -8.59 -7.62 5.04
N SER A 165 -7.62 -7.81 4.15
CA SER A 165 -6.31 -8.36 4.49
C SER A 165 -5.34 -7.25 4.95
N PHE A 166 -4.29 -7.65 5.67
CA PHE A 166 -3.25 -6.75 6.17
C PHE A 166 -1.87 -7.23 5.70
N VAL A 167 -1.11 -6.36 5.06
CA VAL A 167 0.30 -6.63 4.69
C VAL A 167 1.15 -5.51 5.29
N ILE A 168 2.01 -5.85 6.25
CA ILE A 168 2.66 -4.84 7.10
C ILE A 168 4.19 -5.03 7.07
N GLY A 169 4.90 -4.08 6.45
CA GLY A 169 6.37 -3.96 6.52
C GLY A 169 6.81 -2.82 7.44
N GLY A 170 7.75 -3.10 8.35
CA GLY A 170 8.34 -2.12 9.27
C GLY A 170 7.44 -1.69 10.43
N GLY A 171 6.48 -2.53 10.83
CA GLY A 171 5.53 -2.24 11.91
C GLY A 171 5.97 -2.67 13.32
N ASN A 172 7.13 -3.32 13.44
CA ASN A 172 7.57 -3.98 14.67
C ASN A 172 8.37 -3.04 15.57
N TYR A 173 7.90 -2.73 16.78
CA TYR A 173 8.64 -1.91 17.74
C TYR A 173 9.71 -2.72 18.48
N ASN A 174 10.79 -2.07 18.89
CA ASN A 174 11.71 -2.66 19.87
C ASN A 174 11.00 -2.78 21.23
N ILE A 175 11.25 -3.88 21.94
CA ILE A 175 10.57 -4.21 23.21
C ILE A 175 11.55 -4.54 24.35
N ASP A 176 12.85 -4.50 24.09
CA ASP A 176 13.87 -4.98 25.03
C ASP A 176 14.03 -4.08 26.26
N ARG A 177 13.70 -2.79 26.13
CA ARG A 177 13.87 -1.81 27.21
C ARG A 177 12.60 -1.65 28.03
N LEU A 178 12.69 -1.95 29.32
CA LEU A 178 11.55 -1.79 30.25
C LEU A 178 11.50 -0.40 30.90
N ASP A 179 12.57 0.40 30.78
CA ASP A 179 12.75 1.69 31.45
C ASP A 179 12.23 2.89 30.63
N ILE A 180 11.85 2.67 29.36
CA ILE A 180 11.26 3.69 28.49
C ILE A 180 10.02 3.16 27.75
N PRO A 181 8.99 3.99 27.52
CA PRO A 181 7.82 3.60 26.72
C PRO A 181 8.18 3.07 25.32
N ILE A 182 7.45 2.06 24.82
CA ILE A 182 7.65 1.40 23.50
C ILE A 182 7.86 2.41 22.36
N ARG A 183 7.07 3.49 22.30
CA ARG A 183 7.18 4.56 21.28
C ARG A 183 8.54 5.29 21.25
N LEU A 184 9.36 5.15 22.29
CA LEU A 184 10.69 5.74 22.43
C LEU A 184 11.80 4.74 22.10
N GLN A 185 11.49 3.44 21.98
CA GLN A 185 12.47 2.38 21.77
C GLN A 185 12.88 2.22 20.31
N GLY A 186 12.16 2.88 19.40
CA GLY A 186 12.38 2.77 17.96
C GLY A 186 11.63 1.59 17.34
N ILE A 187 11.79 1.45 16.03
CA ILE A 187 11.17 0.40 15.23
C ILE A 187 12.27 -0.53 14.73
N LYS A 188 12.04 -1.83 14.86
CA LYS A 188 12.89 -2.89 14.33
C LYS A 188 12.69 -2.96 12.82
N ASN A 189 13.80 -2.94 12.10
CA ASN A 189 13.78 -3.26 10.67
C ASN A 189 13.53 -4.77 10.51
N ASP A 190 12.39 -5.12 9.92
CA ASP A 190 11.98 -6.50 9.66
C ASP A 190 12.30 -6.96 8.23
N GLY A 191 12.89 -6.09 7.40
CA GLY A 191 13.21 -6.37 6.01
C GLY A 191 12.02 -6.25 5.07
N GLY A 192 10.84 -5.88 5.57
CA GLY A 192 9.64 -5.71 4.75
C GLY A 192 8.94 -7.01 4.41
N VAL A 193 8.07 -7.00 3.40
CA VAL A 193 7.29 -8.18 2.98
C VAL A 193 7.53 -8.44 1.50
N LYS A 194 7.68 -9.73 1.14
CA LYS A 194 7.76 -10.16 -0.26
C LYS A 194 6.69 -11.20 -0.54
N ILE A 195 5.70 -10.85 -1.35
CA ILE A 195 4.73 -11.78 -1.91
C ILE A 195 5.13 -12.00 -3.37
N GLU A 196 5.48 -13.24 -3.72
CA GLU A 196 5.90 -13.57 -5.08
C GLU A 196 4.70 -13.77 -6.03
N ASN A 197 5.00 -14.14 -7.28
CA ASN A 197 4.00 -14.23 -8.34
C ASN A 197 2.97 -15.35 -8.09
N ASN A 198 1.77 -15.19 -8.66
CA ASN A 198 0.72 -16.23 -8.66
C ASN A 198 0.33 -16.70 -7.24
N VAL A 199 0.35 -15.78 -6.28
CA VAL A 199 -0.05 -16.04 -4.89
C VAL A 199 -1.52 -15.68 -4.69
N TRP A 200 -2.24 -16.52 -3.93
CA TRP A 200 -3.58 -16.20 -3.47
C TRP A 200 -3.63 -16.11 -1.95
N LEU A 201 -3.98 -14.93 -1.44
CA LEU A 201 -4.34 -14.72 -0.05
C LEU A 201 -5.86 -14.71 0.07
N GLY A 202 -6.41 -15.57 0.93
CA GLY A 202 -7.82 -15.55 1.31
C GLY A 202 -8.22 -14.23 1.98
N ALA A 203 -9.52 -14.07 2.25
CA ALA A 203 -10.02 -12.91 3.00
C ALA A 203 -9.43 -12.87 4.42
N HIS A 204 -9.23 -11.67 4.97
CA HIS A 204 -8.72 -11.46 6.33
C HIS A 204 -7.33 -12.06 6.62
N VAL A 205 -6.50 -12.26 5.61
CA VAL A 205 -5.12 -12.73 5.83
C VAL A 205 -4.26 -11.59 6.39
N THR A 206 -3.42 -11.90 7.38
CA THR A 206 -2.39 -10.97 7.88
C THR A 206 -1.00 -11.49 7.55
N VAL A 207 -0.19 -10.68 6.89
CA VAL A 207 1.22 -10.95 6.58
C VAL A 207 2.09 -10.00 7.39
N LEU A 208 2.85 -10.55 8.35
CA LEU A 208 3.74 -9.76 9.19
C LEU A 208 5.06 -9.44 8.51
N GLY A 209 5.72 -8.38 8.98
CA GLY A 209 7.01 -7.95 8.46
C GLY A 209 8.08 -9.03 8.59
N GLY A 210 8.93 -9.13 7.57
CA GLY A 210 9.95 -10.17 7.38
C GLY A 210 9.46 -11.42 6.67
N VAL A 211 8.16 -11.54 6.38
CA VAL A 211 7.60 -12.72 5.72
C VAL A 211 7.80 -12.66 4.20
N GLN A 212 8.23 -13.79 3.65
CA GLN A 212 8.25 -14.07 2.22
C GLN A 212 7.23 -15.17 1.89
N VAL A 213 6.32 -14.90 0.95
CA VAL A 213 5.33 -15.85 0.45
C VAL A 213 5.79 -16.32 -0.92
N GLY A 214 6.27 -17.56 -1.01
CA GLY A 214 6.80 -18.12 -2.24
C GLY A 214 5.76 -18.22 -3.36
N ALA A 215 6.23 -18.15 -4.60
CA ALA A 215 5.37 -18.11 -5.79
C ALA A 215 4.38 -19.29 -5.85
N GLY A 216 3.16 -19.07 -6.35
CA GLY A 216 2.15 -20.13 -6.48
C GLY A 216 1.46 -20.54 -5.17
N SER A 217 1.79 -19.91 -4.04
CA SER A 217 1.24 -20.31 -2.73
C SER A 217 -0.19 -19.83 -2.51
N ILE A 218 -0.94 -20.58 -1.71
CA ILE A 218 -2.29 -20.27 -1.26
C ILE A 218 -2.27 -20.12 0.26
N VAL A 219 -2.84 -19.03 0.76
CA VAL A 219 -3.01 -18.77 2.18
C VAL A 219 -4.50 -18.71 2.49
N ALA A 220 -4.98 -19.64 3.32
CA ALA A 220 -6.39 -19.73 3.66
C ALA A 220 -6.89 -18.47 4.37
N ALA A 221 -8.20 -18.23 4.30
CA ALA A 221 -8.83 -17.09 4.95
C ALA A 221 -8.54 -17.02 6.45
N ALA A 222 -8.45 -15.80 6.98
CA ALA A 222 -8.16 -15.47 8.38
C ALA A 222 -6.81 -16.00 8.91
N ALA A 223 -5.90 -16.47 8.05
CA ALA A 223 -4.59 -16.94 8.49
C ALA A 223 -3.64 -15.78 8.80
N VAL A 224 -2.73 -16.00 9.76
CA VAL A 224 -1.70 -15.02 10.14
C VAL A 224 -0.32 -15.60 9.85
N LEU A 225 0.32 -15.11 8.79
CA LEU A 225 1.68 -15.48 8.44
C LEU A 225 2.68 -14.74 9.34
N THR A 226 3.33 -15.50 10.21
CA THR A 226 4.42 -15.04 11.09
C THR A 226 5.80 -15.48 10.62
N ARG A 227 5.86 -16.33 9.59
CA ARG A 227 7.06 -16.92 9.01
C ARG A 227 6.87 -17.15 7.52
N SER A 228 7.96 -17.05 6.77
CA SER A 228 7.98 -17.30 5.32
C SER A 228 7.54 -18.72 4.98
N ILE A 229 6.89 -18.88 3.83
CA ILE A 229 6.47 -20.19 3.30
C ILE A 229 7.08 -20.42 1.90
N PRO A 230 7.49 -21.66 1.57
CA PRO A 230 8.10 -21.96 0.28
C PRO A 230 7.08 -21.87 -0.87
N PRO A 231 7.54 -21.81 -2.13
CA PRO A 231 6.67 -21.82 -3.30
C PRO A 231 5.66 -22.97 -3.31
N ASN A 232 4.50 -22.73 -3.93
CA ASN A 232 3.38 -23.66 -4.04
C ASN A 232 2.84 -24.18 -2.69
N SER A 233 3.10 -23.49 -1.57
CA SER A 233 2.56 -23.93 -0.28
C SER A 233 1.06 -23.65 -0.16
N ILE A 234 0.33 -24.52 0.53
CA ILE A 234 -0.99 -24.22 1.08
C ILE A 234 -0.82 -24.01 2.58
N ALA A 235 -1.11 -22.81 3.09
CA ALA A 235 -0.95 -22.47 4.50
C ALA A 235 -2.26 -22.01 5.15
N LYS A 236 -2.51 -22.40 6.41
CA LYS A 236 -3.71 -22.00 7.18
C LYS A 236 -3.43 -21.85 8.67
N GLY A 237 -4.29 -21.10 9.36
CA GLY A 237 -4.28 -20.98 10.83
C GLY A 237 -3.59 -19.72 11.38
N ILE A 238 -3.57 -19.63 12.72
CA ILE A 238 -2.97 -18.53 13.50
C ILE A 238 -2.10 -19.15 14.61
N PRO A 239 -0.76 -19.14 14.50
CA PRO A 239 0.01 -18.74 13.31
C PRO A 239 -0.20 -19.73 12.14
N ALA A 240 -0.02 -19.24 10.92
CA ALA A 240 -0.18 -20.05 9.72
C ALA A 240 0.90 -21.16 9.66
N VAL A 241 0.45 -22.36 9.30
CA VAL A 241 1.29 -23.55 9.05
C VAL A 241 1.05 -24.06 7.65
N VAL A 242 2.10 -24.55 6.99
CA VAL A 242 1.98 -25.24 5.70
C VAL A 242 1.30 -26.58 5.94
N THR A 243 0.18 -26.82 5.25
CA THR A 243 -0.62 -28.05 5.37
C THR A 243 -0.68 -28.87 4.08
N GLY A 244 -0.05 -28.38 3.00
CA GLY A 244 0.04 -29.11 1.75
C GLY A 244 0.74 -28.31 0.66
N THR A 245 0.83 -28.90 -0.53
CA THR A 245 1.44 -28.30 -1.72
C THR A 245 0.39 -28.17 -2.81
N ARG A 246 0.27 -26.99 -3.42
CA ARG A 246 -0.62 -26.73 -4.55
C ARG A 246 -0.24 -27.63 -5.72
N GLY A 247 -1.22 -28.34 -6.28
CA GLY A 247 -1.03 -29.28 -7.38
C GLY A 247 -0.83 -30.74 -6.93
N GLU A 248 -0.58 -30.98 -5.65
CA GLU A 248 -0.46 -32.32 -5.07
C GLU A 248 -1.70 -32.64 -4.25
N GLY A 249 -2.79 -33.07 -4.90
CA GLY A 249 -3.90 -33.81 -4.27
C GLY A 249 -4.42 -33.34 -2.90
N VAL A 250 -4.50 -32.03 -2.63
CA VAL A 250 -5.07 -31.51 -1.38
C VAL A 250 -6.55 -31.27 -1.58
N GLU A 251 -7.40 -31.91 -0.77
CA GLU A 251 -8.81 -31.57 -0.62
C GLU A 251 -8.92 -30.05 -0.42
N GLN A 252 -9.62 -29.37 -1.33
CA GLN A 252 -9.89 -27.94 -1.20
C GLN A 252 -10.43 -27.68 0.21
N CYS A 253 -9.74 -26.83 0.97
CA CYS A 253 -10.25 -26.38 2.27
C CYS A 253 -11.62 -25.73 2.03
N ALA A 254 -12.67 -26.37 2.55
CA ALA A 254 -14.00 -25.81 2.69
C ALA A 254 -14.00 -24.60 3.62
#